data_AF-A0A938FVX4-F1
#
_entry.id   AF-A0A938FVX4-F1
#
_cell.length_a   1.000
_cell.length_b   1.000
_cell.length_c   1.000
_cell.angle_alpha   90.00
_cell.angle_beta   90.00
_cell.angle_gamma   90.00
#
_symmetry.space_group_name_H-M   'P 1'
#
loop_
_entity.id
_entity.type
_entity.pdbx_description
1 polymer ?
#
loop_
_entity_poly.entity_id
_entity_poly.type
_entity_poly.pdbx_seq_one_letter_code
_entity_poly.pdbx_strand_id
1 'polypeptide(L)' 'MRALALAARACLPLAAGRPFSFARDIESVLTRRGCNGSACHGGVKGQAGFRLSGDGPRESPRARATAYFLATSTREG' A
#
# COMPACT_ATOMS: atom_id res chain seq x y z
N MET A 1 -29.89 35.10 -31.09
CA MET A 1 -28.78 35.27 -30.12
C MET A 1 -29.11 34.56 -28.80
N ARG A 2 -28.89 33.24 -28.70
CA ARG A 2 -28.86 32.52 -27.42
C ARG A 2 -27.98 31.28 -27.56
N ALA A 3 -26.70 31.43 -27.27
CA ALA A 3 -25.81 30.28 -27.11
C ALA A 3 -26.07 29.70 -25.71
N LEU A 4 -26.76 28.57 -25.64
CA LEU A 4 -26.79 27.77 -24.42
C LEU A 4 -25.44 27.04 -24.30
N ALA A 5 -24.59 27.50 -23.40
CA ALA A 5 -23.39 26.75 -23.01
C ALA A 5 -23.82 25.57 -22.13
N LEU A 6 -23.67 24.36 -22.68
CA LEU A 6 -23.86 23.10 -21.95
C LEU A 6 -22.72 22.98 -20.93
N ALA A 7 -23.03 23.06 -19.64
CA ALA A 7 -22.06 22.82 -18.58
C ALA A 7 -21.62 21.34 -18.64
N ALA A 8 -20.39 21.10 -19.09
CA ALA A 8 -19.76 19.79 -19.02
C ALA A 8 -19.68 19.38 -17.53
N ARG A 9 -20.33 18.26 -17.17
CA ARG A 9 -20.18 17.65 -15.85
C ARG A 9 -18.71 17.29 -15.67
N ALA A 10 -18.05 17.97 -14.75
CA ALA A 10 -16.72 17.60 -14.31
C ALA A 10 -16.79 16.22 -13.66
N CYS A 11 -16.26 15.22 -14.35
CA CYS A 11 -15.91 13.93 -13.77
C CYS A 11 -14.62 14.15 -12.97
N LEU A 12 -14.74 14.57 -11.72
CA LEU A 12 -13.55 14.65 -10.86
C LEU A 12 -13.00 13.24 -10.68
N PRO A 13 -11.67 13.04 -10.73
CA PRO A 13 -11.09 11.76 -10.42
C PRO A 13 -11.44 11.44 -8.97
N LEU A 14 -12.12 10.31 -8.75
CA LEU A 14 -12.22 9.75 -7.41
C LEU A 14 -10.78 9.54 -6.96
N ALA A 15 -10.37 10.21 -5.88
CA ALA A 15 -9.01 10.11 -5.37
C ALA A 15 -8.65 8.64 -5.26
N ALA A 16 -7.79 8.16 -6.16
CA ALA A 16 -7.33 6.79 -6.13
C ALA A 16 -6.64 6.63 -4.77
N GLY A 17 -7.25 5.85 -3.89
CA GLY A 17 -6.73 5.61 -2.55
C GLY A 17 -5.28 5.17 -2.65
N ARG A 18 -4.47 5.57 -1.67
CA ARG A 18 -3.06 5.15 -1.65
C ARG A 18 -2.98 3.61 -1.80
N PRO A 19 -1.94 3.08 -2.48
CA PRO A 19 -1.76 1.64 -2.58
C PRO A 19 -1.72 0.99 -1.20
N PHE A 20 -2.34 -0.19 -1.08
CA PHE A 20 -2.24 -1.01 0.13
C PHE A 20 -0.77 -1.33 0.42
N SER A 21 -0.37 -1.21 1.67
CA SER A 21 0.98 -1.54 2.12
C SER A 21 0.89 -2.28 3.43
N PHE A 22 1.29 -3.55 3.43
CA PHE A 22 1.30 -4.39 4.61
C PHE A 22 1.98 -3.71 5.82
N ALA A 23 3.13 -3.08 5.60
CA ALA A 23 3.89 -2.37 6.63
C ALA A 23 3.10 -1.22 7.30
N ARG A 24 2.26 -0.52 6.53
CA ARG A 24 1.50 0.63 7.04
C ARG A 24 0.14 0.22 7.58
N ASP A 25 -0.54 -0.65 6.84
CA ASP A 25 -1.93 -1.02 7.08
C ASP A 25 -2.10 -2.13 8.11
N ILE A 26 -1.15 -3.07 8.20
CA ILE A 26 -1.30 -4.28 9.02
C ILE A 26 -0.22 -4.36 10.10
N GLU A 27 1.05 -4.20 9.74
CA GLU A 27 2.16 -4.30 10.69
C GLU A 27 2.04 -3.29 11.83
N SER A 28 1.55 -2.08 11.55
CA SER A 28 1.30 -1.05 12.57
C SER A 28 0.26 -1.49 13.61
N VAL A 29 -0.80 -2.19 13.18
CA VAL A 29 -1.83 -2.74 14.07
C VAL A 29 -1.25 -3.86 14.93
N LEU A 30 -0.50 -4.77 14.32
CA LEU A 30 0.15 -5.89 15.02
C LEU A 30 1.17 -5.41 16.05
N THR A 31 1.91 -4.35 15.73
CA THR A 31 2.88 -3.71 16.62
C THR A 31 2.19 -3.06 17.82
N ARG A 32 1.13 -2.28 17.60
CA ARG A 32 0.36 -1.65 18.69
C ARG A 32 -0.26 -2.67 19.64
N ARG A 33 -0.61 -3.85 19.13
CA ARG A 33 -1.14 -4.97 19.93
C ARG A 33 -0.05 -5.86 20.54
N GLY A 34 1.23 -5.62 20.21
CA GLY A 34 2.36 -6.44 20.67
C GLY A 34 2.43 -7.84 20.05
N CYS A 35 1.61 -8.14 19.04
CA CYS A 35 1.52 -9.48 18.46
C CYS A 35 2.81 -9.91 17.76
N ASN A 36 3.45 -8.98 17.03
CA ASN A 36 4.73 -9.19 16.35
C ASN A 36 5.94 -9.02 17.27
N GLY A 37 5.76 -9.00 18.59
CA GLY A 37 6.85 -8.98 19.57
C GLY A 37 7.55 -10.34 19.69
N SER A 38 8.80 -10.31 20.17
CA SER A 38 9.64 -11.51 20.37
C SER A 38 9.05 -12.53 21.35
N ALA A 39 8.18 -12.09 22.26
CA ALA A 39 7.50 -12.94 23.23
C ALA A 39 6.37 -13.81 22.64
N CYS A 40 5.80 -13.41 21.50
CA CYS A 40 4.70 -14.12 20.84
C CYS A 40 5.06 -14.48 19.39
N HIS A 41 4.42 -13.84 18.40
CA HIS A 41 4.57 -14.26 17.00
C HIS A 41 5.81 -13.68 16.31
N GLY A 42 6.48 -12.69 16.88
CA GLY A 42 7.74 -12.14 16.35
C GLY A 42 9.00 -12.86 16.86
N GLY A 43 8.84 -13.87 17.72
CA GLY A 43 9.95 -14.70 18.16
C GLY A 43 10.40 -15.69 17.07
N VAL A 44 11.65 -16.17 17.16
CA VAL A 44 12.22 -17.15 16.21
C VAL A 44 11.34 -18.38 16.05
N LYS A 45 10.68 -18.83 17.11
CA LYS A 45 9.75 -19.98 17.06
C LYS A 45 8.35 -19.61 16.55
N GLY A 46 7.90 -18.38 16.76
CA GLY A 46 6.50 -17.98 16.61
C GLY A 46 5.59 -18.65 17.64
N GLN A 47 4.27 -18.55 17.43
CA GLN A 47 3.24 -19.18 18.27
C GLN A 47 2.26 -19.96 17.39
N ALA A 48 1.80 -21.12 17.86
CA ALA A 48 0.85 -22.00 17.15
C ALA A 48 1.24 -22.31 15.69
N GLY A 49 2.53 -22.40 15.40
CA GLY A 49 3.04 -22.65 14.03
C GLY A 49 3.08 -21.42 13.12
N PHE A 50 2.80 -20.22 13.64
CA PHE A 50 2.79 -18.98 12.87
C PHE A 50 3.87 -17.99 13.33
N ARG A 51 4.65 -17.47 12.37
CA ARG A 51 5.75 -16.51 12.57
C ARG A 51 5.48 -15.24 11.79
N LEU A 52 5.45 -14.10 12.49
CA LEU A 52 5.32 -12.75 11.92
C LEU A 52 6.68 -12.08 11.66
N SER A 53 7.75 -12.86 11.59
CA SER A 53 9.12 -12.37 11.39
C SER A 53 9.31 -11.70 10.03
N GLY A 54 10.19 -10.69 9.98
CA GLY A 54 10.43 -9.82 8.82
C GLY A 54 11.14 -10.46 7.62
N ASP A 55 11.16 -11.78 7.52
CA ASP A 55 11.66 -12.56 6.39
C ASP A 55 10.60 -12.84 5.31
N GLY A 56 9.44 -12.18 5.39
CA GLY A 56 8.46 -12.14 4.31
C GLY A 56 9.09 -11.77 2.95
N PRO A 57 8.49 -12.18 1.81
CA PRO A 57 9.10 -12.06 0.49
C PRO A 57 9.51 -10.61 0.25
N ARG A 58 10.82 -10.37 0.27
CA ARG A 58 11.39 -9.06 0.02
C ARG A 58 11.01 -8.69 -1.41
N GLU A 59 10.16 -7.69 -1.57
CA GLU A 59 9.92 -7.10 -2.87
C GLU A 59 11.28 -6.66 -3.43
N SER A 60 11.64 -7.19 -4.61
CA SER A 60 12.93 -6.85 -5.21
C SER A 60 13.02 -5.33 -5.37
N PRO A 61 14.17 -4.69 -5.09
CA PRO A 61 14.36 -3.26 -5.34
C PRO A 61 14.01 -2.87 -6.79
N ARG A 62 14.16 -3.83 -7.72
CA ARG A 62 13.77 -3.72 -9.11
C ARG A 62 12.25 -3.62 -9.30
N ALA A 63 11.45 -4.41 -8.59
CA ALA A 63 9.99 -4.34 -8.64
C ALA A 63 9.46 -2.98 -8.13
N ARG A 64 10.03 -2.44 -7.04
CA ARG A 64 9.70 -1.09 -6.55
C ARG A 64 10.04 0.01 -7.56
N ALA A 65 11.22 -0.07 -8.19
CA ALA A 65 11.66 0.92 -9.17
C ALA A 65 10.76 0.89 -10.42
N THR A 66 10.38 -0.30 -10.91
CA THR A 66 9.46 -0.46 -12.03
C THR A 66 8.09 0.12 -11.71
N ALA A 67 7.51 -0.20 -10.54
CA ALA A 67 6.22 0.36 -10.13
C ALA A 67 6.26 1.89 -10.01
N TYR A 68 7.35 2.47 -9.49
CA TYR A 68 7.54 3.92 -9.42
C TYR A 68 7.69 4.56 -10.81
N PHE A 69 8.46 3.95 -11.70
CA PHE A 69 8.66 4.44 -13.07
C PHE A 69 7.34 4.42 -13.87
N LEU A 70 6.61 3.30 -13.84
CA LEU A 70 5.28 3.19 -14.48
C LEU A 70 4.25 4.17 -13.90
N ALA A 71 4.30 4.42 -12.58
CA ALA A 71 3.40 5.38 -11.94
C ALA A 71 3.73 6.85 -12.27
N THR A 72 4.95 7.14 -12.69
CA THR A 72 5.40 8.51 -13.02
C THR A 72 5.33 8.79 -14.53
N SER A 73 5.52 7.78 -15.38
CA SER A 73 5.42 7.90 -16.84
C SER A 73 4.01 8.21 -17.36
N THR A 74 2.96 8.04 -16.55
CA THR A 74 1.56 8.35 -16.91
C THR A 74 1.16 9.80 -16.62
N ARG A 75 2.04 10.61 -16.03
CA ARG A 75 1.76 12.02 -15.72
C ARG A 75 2.24 13.02 -16.77
N GLU A 76 2.97 12.58 -17.78
CA GLU A 76 3.60 13.46 -18.77
C GLU A 76 2.99 13.35 -20.19
N GLY A 77 1.78 12.80 -20.30
CA GLY A 77 1.02 12.66 -21.57
C GLY A 77 -0.21 13.55 -21.65
#